data_AF-A0A2P7ZD44-F1
#
_entry.id   AF-A0A2P7ZD44-F1
#
_cell.length_a   1.000
_cell.length_b   1.000
_cell.length_c   1.000
_cell.angle_alpha   90.00
_cell.angle_beta   90.00
_cell.angle_gamma   90.00
#
_symmetry.space_group_name_H-M   'P 1'
#
loop_
_entity.id
_entity.type
_entity.pdbx_description
1 polymer ?
#
loop_
_entity_poly.entity_id
_entity_poly.type
_entity_poly.pdbx_seq_one_letter_code
_entity_poly.pdbx_strand_id
1 'polypeptide(L)'
;MTQAIRLLSSGPFKPSRSHPFPTGSVTSVPDLPDPFSDGALSYTTNGVDTFPAPSAYATRRHAWVHVFPEGKIHQHPDMTMRYFKWGVSRMLLESEPCPDLVPMWIEGFDQIMHESREFPRFIPRAGKQVSVTFGGKVDTDRVFGDLRMRWRNLCEKVKKSRGDETAEELGVLRDDELRVGEEAVRLREECTLRVRQEVLKLRLSHGLPAEDPKAGLVETWREEGGKEEGRMKDGSWVKDT
;
A
#
# COMPACT_ATOMS: atom_id res chain seq x y z
N MET A 1 -3.51 -5.16 -4.67
CA MET A 1 -4.27 -4.10 -3.96
C MET A 1 -5.53 -4.65 -3.31
N THR A 2 -6.47 -5.21 -4.08
CA THR A 2 -7.73 -5.78 -3.58
C THR A 2 -7.56 -6.73 -2.38
N GLN A 3 -6.59 -7.65 -2.44
CA GLN A 3 -6.33 -8.56 -1.33
C GLN A 3 -5.83 -7.86 -0.06
N ALA A 4 -5.08 -6.76 -0.19
CA ALA A 4 -4.67 -5.95 0.97
C ALA A 4 -5.88 -5.24 1.61
N ILE A 5 -6.81 -4.72 0.80
CA ILE A 5 -8.04 -4.09 1.29
C ILE A 5 -8.89 -5.12 2.06
N ARG A 6 -9.07 -6.33 1.50
CA ARG A 6 -9.78 -7.43 2.18
C ARG A 6 -9.10 -7.85 3.48
N LEU A 7 -7.77 -8.00 3.44
CA LEU A 7 -6.97 -8.33 4.61
C LEU A 7 -7.12 -7.29 5.73
N LEU A 8 -7.19 -6.00 5.38
CA LEU A 8 -7.33 -4.88 6.33
C LEU A 8 -8.77 -4.62 6.79
N SER A 9 -9.76 -5.29 6.20
CA SER A 9 -11.18 -5.04 6.49
C SER A 9 -11.79 -6.17 7.32
N SER A 10 -12.87 -5.88 8.03
CA SER A 10 -13.63 -6.91 8.76
C SER A 10 -14.48 -7.74 7.79
N GLY A 11 -14.18 -9.03 7.66
CA GLY A 11 -15.01 -9.98 6.90
C GLY A 11 -16.25 -10.45 7.68
N PRO A 12 -17.05 -11.36 7.11
CA PRO A 12 -16.78 -12.13 5.89
C PRO A 12 -17.06 -11.35 4.59
N PHE A 13 -16.27 -11.61 3.55
CA PHE A 13 -16.48 -11.05 2.20
C PHE A 13 -17.08 -12.11 1.29
N LYS A 14 -17.83 -11.72 0.26
CA LYS A 14 -18.28 -12.69 -0.74
C LYS A 14 -17.06 -13.14 -1.56
N PRO A 15 -16.82 -14.46 -1.73
CA PRO A 15 -15.72 -14.94 -2.53
C PRO A 15 -15.82 -14.44 -3.97
N SER A 16 -14.69 -14.01 -4.50
CA SER A 16 -14.51 -13.86 -5.94
C SER A 16 -14.82 -15.19 -6.61
N ARG A 17 -15.48 -15.19 -7.78
CA ARG A 17 -15.53 -16.40 -8.60
C ARG A 17 -14.07 -16.80 -8.86
N SER A 18 -13.68 -17.99 -8.39
CA SER A 18 -12.32 -18.52 -8.47
C SER A 18 -11.71 -18.22 -9.84
N HIS A 19 -10.59 -17.49 -9.86
CA HIS A 19 -9.77 -17.44 -11.06
C HIS A 19 -9.26 -18.86 -11.32
N PRO A 20 -9.54 -19.46 -12.49
CA PRO A 20 -8.94 -20.74 -12.83
C PRO A 20 -7.43 -20.51 -12.92
N PHE A 21 -6.67 -21.07 -11.96
CA PHE A 21 -5.24 -21.17 -12.12
C PHE A 21 -4.97 -22.01 -13.38
N PRO A 22 -4.06 -21.60 -14.28
CA PRO A 22 -3.63 -22.47 -15.36
C PRO A 22 -2.74 -23.57 -14.76
N THR A 23 -3.34 -24.57 -14.12
CA THR A 23 -2.65 -25.79 -13.72
C THR A 23 -2.51 -26.66 -14.96
N GLY A 24 -1.34 -26.60 -15.59
CA GLY A 24 -0.90 -27.67 -16.46
C GLY A 24 -0.95 -28.99 -15.70
N SER A 25 -1.73 -29.93 -16.22
CA SER A 25 -1.67 -31.37 -15.92
C SER A 25 -1.43 -31.76 -14.45
N VAL A 26 -2.38 -31.44 -13.57
CA VAL A 26 -2.54 -32.19 -12.30
C VAL A 26 -4.00 -32.58 -12.18
N THR A 27 -4.27 -33.88 -12.25
CA THR A 27 -5.60 -34.46 -11.99
C THR A 27 -6.05 -34.06 -10.59
N SER A 28 -7.07 -33.19 -10.55
CA SER A 28 -7.78 -32.67 -9.38
C SER A 28 -6.89 -32.07 -8.28
N VAL A 29 -6.49 -30.81 -8.45
CA VAL A 29 -6.26 -29.96 -7.29
C VAL A 29 -7.67 -29.63 -6.73
N PRO A 30 -7.99 -29.92 -5.46
CA PRO A 30 -9.24 -29.46 -4.88
C PRO A 30 -9.34 -27.94 -5.02
N ASP A 31 -10.53 -27.40 -5.32
CA ASP A 31 -10.76 -25.95 -5.37
C ASP A 31 -10.29 -25.35 -4.04
N LEU A 32 -9.10 -24.74 -4.05
CA LEU A 32 -8.53 -24.08 -2.87
C LEU A 32 -9.25 -22.73 -2.75
N PRO A 33 -10.08 -22.53 -1.71
CA PRO A 33 -10.78 -21.26 -1.54
C PRO A 33 -9.76 -20.13 -1.32
N ASP A 34 -10.04 -18.93 -1.84
CA ASP A 34 -9.20 -17.76 -1.65
C ASP A 34 -9.11 -17.43 -0.14
N PRO A 35 -7.92 -17.51 0.48
CA PRO A 35 -7.76 -17.34 1.92
C PRO A 35 -8.14 -15.94 2.42
N PHE A 36 -8.20 -14.94 1.52
CA PHE A 36 -8.60 -13.58 1.85
C PHE A 36 -10.10 -13.31 1.69
N SER A 37 -10.79 -14.16 0.94
CA SER A 37 -12.22 -13.96 0.65
C SER A 37 -13.13 -14.89 1.44
N ASP A 38 -12.75 -16.15 1.60
CA ASP A 38 -13.60 -17.15 2.26
C ASP A 38 -13.69 -16.92 3.77
N GLY A 39 -12.69 -16.23 4.34
CA GLY A 39 -12.65 -15.93 5.77
C GLY A 39 -12.73 -17.19 6.63
N ALA A 40 -12.28 -18.34 6.10
CA ALA A 40 -12.36 -19.64 6.76
C ALA A 40 -11.69 -19.53 8.13
N LEU A 41 -12.50 -19.64 9.18
CA LEU A 41 -12.06 -19.61 10.57
C LEU A 41 -11.57 -20.99 11.03
N SER A 42 -11.36 -21.91 10.10
CA SER A 42 -10.88 -23.25 10.36
C SER A 42 -9.96 -23.72 9.24
N TYR A 43 -9.01 -24.59 9.58
CA TYR A 43 -8.15 -25.27 8.62
C TYR A 43 -8.20 -26.79 8.84
N THR A 44 -7.86 -27.52 7.79
CA THR A 44 -7.70 -28.97 7.82
C THR A 44 -6.22 -29.33 7.59
N THR A 45 -5.73 -30.38 8.23
CA THR A 45 -4.38 -30.91 8.01
C THR A 45 -4.37 -32.14 7.11
N ASN A 46 -5.52 -32.82 6.94
CA ASN A 46 -5.62 -34.07 6.17
C ASN A 46 -6.86 -34.15 5.25
N GLY A 47 -7.61 -33.07 5.08
CA GLY A 47 -8.84 -33.01 4.29
C GLY A 47 -10.10 -33.56 4.98
N VAL A 48 -9.97 -34.12 6.19
CA VAL A 48 -11.05 -34.75 6.96
C VAL A 48 -11.23 -34.09 8.33
N ASP A 49 -10.15 -33.60 8.93
CA ASP A 49 -10.16 -32.89 10.21
C ASP A 49 -10.51 -31.41 10.04
N THR A 50 -10.95 -30.77 11.13
CA THR A 50 -11.28 -29.34 11.15
C THR A 50 -10.82 -28.75 12.47
N PHE A 51 -9.84 -27.85 12.40
CA PHE A 51 -9.32 -27.12 13.55
C PHE A 51 -9.61 -25.63 13.40
N PRO A 52 -9.96 -24.91 14.49
CA PRO A 52 -10.12 -23.46 14.41
C PRO A 52 -8.78 -22.80 14.06
N ALA A 53 -8.78 -21.95 13.05
CA ALA A 53 -7.63 -21.13 12.70
C ALA A 53 -7.40 -20.07 13.79
N PRO A 54 -6.17 -19.57 13.99
CA PRO A 54 -5.94 -18.46 14.90
C PRO A 54 -6.83 -17.24 14.62
N SER A 55 -7.14 -16.97 13.34
CA SER A 55 -8.06 -15.92 12.88
C SER A 55 -9.52 -16.13 13.28
N ALA A 56 -9.91 -17.33 13.76
CA ALA A 56 -11.23 -17.63 14.33
C ALA A 56 -11.58 -16.76 15.52
N TYR A 57 -10.55 -16.36 16.27
CA TYR A 57 -10.69 -15.52 17.44
C TYR A 57 -10.52 -14.07 17.01
N ALA A 58 -11.54 -13.24 17.25
CA ALA A 58 -11.50 -11.81 16.88
C ALA A 58 -10.27 -11.09 17.49
N THR A 59 -9.83 -11.49 18.69
CA THR A 59 -8.62 -10.99 19.37
C THR A 59 -7.29 -11.43 18.73
N ARG A 60 -7.34 -12.27 17.70
CA ARG A 60 -6.17 -12.79 16.97
C ARG A 60 -6.30 -12.58 15.46
N ARG A 61 -7.33 -11.84 15.03
CA ARG A 61 -7.59 -11.48 13.63
C ARG A 61 -6.95 -10.12 13.33
N HIS A 62 -5.65 -10.02 13.57
CA HIS A 62 -4.88 -8.82 13.26
C HIS A 62 -4.17 -9.00 11.91
N ALA A 63 -4.27 -7.98 11.08
CA ALA A 63 -3.55 -7.88 9.82
C ALA A 63 -2.51 -6.78 9.90
N TRP A 64 -1.36 -7.00 9.25
CA TRP A 64 -0.29 -6.01 9.20
C TRP A 64 0.27 -5.94 7.78
N VAL A 65 0.37 -4.73 7.24
CA VAL A 65 0.87 -4.47 5.88
C VAL A 65 1.90 -3.34 5.94
N HIS A 66 3.12 -3.62 5.49
CA HIS A 66 4.12 -2.58 5.24
C HIS A 66 4.03 -2.14 3.78
N VAL A 67 4.02 -0.83 3.53
CA VAL A 67 3.96 -0.26 2.17
C VAL A 67 5.10 0.73 2.01
N PHE A 68 5.81 0.62 0.88
CA PHE A 68 6.80 1.60 0.41
C PHE A 68 6.18 2.41 -0.73
N PRO A 69 5.49 3.53 -0.43
CA PRO A 69 4.60 4.17 -1.40
C PRO A 69 5.33 4.86 -2.55
N GLU A 70 6.63 5.14 -2.46
CA GLU A 70 7.44 5.63 -3.59
C GLU A 70 7.48 4.61 -4.74
N GLY A 71 7.44 3.32 -4.40
CA GLY A 71 7.42 2.18 -5.33
C GLY A 71 8.61 2.16 -6.29
N LYS A 72 9.76 2.67 -5.84
CA LYS A 72 11.09 2.56 -6.41
C LYS A 72 12.10 2.68 -5.25
N ILE A 73 13.29 2.12 -5.41
CA ILE A 73 14.44 2.44 -4.55
C ILE A 73 14.87 3.85 -4.93
N HIS A 74 14.92 4.76 -3.97
CA HIS A 74 15.35 6.14 -4.16
C HIS A 74 16.41 6.49 -3.09
N GLN A 75 17.62 6.81 -3.55
CA GLN A 75 18.75 7.18 -2.70
C GLN A 75 19.19 8.60 -3.09
N HIS A 76 18.68 9.61 -2.40
CA HIS A 76 19.06 11.00 -2.62
C HIS A 76 20.03 11.47 -1.52
N PRO A 77 21.11 12.23 -1.85
CA PRO A 77 22.06 12.73 -0.86
C PRO A 77 21.41 13.50 0.29
N ASP A 78 20.44 14.37 -0.01
CA ASP A 78 19.65 15.13 0.98
C ASP A 78 18.48 14.33 1.61
N MET A 79 18.45 13.02 1.38
CA MET A 79 17.42 12.09 1.87
C MET A 79 15.99 12.49 1.47
N THR A 80 15.82 13.19 0.34
CA THR A 80 14.49 13.59 -0.14
C THR A 80 13.67 12.36 -0.52
N MET A 81 12.37 12.41 -0.24
CA MET A 81 11.43 11.37 -0.64
C MET A 81 10.85 11.70 -2.00
N ARG A 82 10.64 10.68 -2.83
CA ARG A 82 9.86 10.85 -4.05
C ARG A 82 8.38 11.12 -3.74
N TYR A 83 7.60 11.44 -4.78
CA TYR A 83 6.15 11.39 -4.69
C TYR A 83 5.69 9.98 -4.27
N PHE A 84 4.58 9.93 -3.55
CA PHE A 84 3.95 8.66 -3.17
C PHE A 84 2.95 8.25 -4.24
N LYS A 85 3.01 6.99 -4.66
CA LYS A 85 2.00 6.38 -5.54
C LYS A 85 0.69 6.26 -4.77
N TRP A 86 -0.39 6.64 -5.44
CA TRP A 86 -1.71 6.72 -4.81
C TRP A 86 -2.35 5.38 -4.44
N GLY A 87 -1.71 4.24 -4.73
CA GLY A 87 -2.21 2.92 -4.31
C GLY A 87 -2.46 2.81 -2.80
N VAL A 88 -1.69 3.51 -1.96
CA VAL A 88 -1.90 3.54 -0.51
C VAL A 88 -3.25 4.15 -0.12
N SER A 89 -3.73 5.14 -0.87
CA SER A 89 -5.04 5.76 -0.60
C SER A 89 -6.20 4.78 -0.73
N ARG A 90 -6.11 3.81 -1.65
CA ARG A 90 -7.14 2.76 -1.79
C ARG A 90 -7.31 1.96 -0.50
N MET A 91 -6.22 1.63 0.18
CA MET A 91 -6.27 0.90 1.45
C MET A 91 -6.96 1.73 2.56
N LEU A 92 -6.77 3.04 2.59
CA LEU A 92 -7.38 3.90 3.62
C LEU A 92 -8.84 4.25 3.32
N LEU A 93 -9.17 4.48 2.05
CA LEU A 93 -10.49 4.91 1.62
C LEU A 93 -11.47 3.73 1.49
N GLU A 94 -11.02 2.58 0.98
CA GLU A 94 -11.89 1.45 0.65
C GLU A 94 -12.03 0.42 1.80
N SER A 95 -11.09 0.38 2.75
CA SER A 95 -11.17 -0.57 3.85
C SER A 95 -12.19 -0.14 4.91
N GLU A 96 -12.87 -1.12 5.49
CA GLU A 96 -13.84 -0.93 6.56
C GLU A 96 -13.65 -2.03 7.64
N PRO A 97 -13.34 -1.67 8.90
CA PRO A 97 -13.05 -0.31 9.40
C PRO A 97 -11.79 0.31 8.78
N CYS A 98 -11.60 1.62 8.97
CA CYS A 98 -10.36 2.27 8.53
C CYS A 98 -9.16 1.64 9.27
N PRO A 99 -8.11 1.19 8.55
CA PRO A 99 -6.96 0.57 9.20
C PRO A 99 -6.16 1.61 9.98
N ASP A 100 -5.52 1.19 11.07
CA ASP A 100 -4.54 2.01 11.77
C ASP A 100 -3.35 2.30 10.85
N LEU A 101 -2.89 3.57 10.83
CA LEU A 101 -1.75 4.01 10.05
C LEU A 101 -0.60 4.41 10.99
N VAL A 102 0.58 3.84 10.77
CA VAL A 102 1.82 4.18 11.48
C VAL A 102 2.89 4.60 10.46
N PRO A 103 3.29 5.87 10.39
CA PRO A 103 4.34 6.32 9.50
C PRO A 103 5.70 5.76 9.96
N MET A 104 6.58 5.49 9.01
CA MET A 104 7.93 5.01 9.27
C MET A 104 8.94 5.85 8.49
N TRP A 105 10.07 6.16 9.12
CA TRP A 105 11.23 6.78 8.49
C TRP A 105 12.42 5.83 8.58
N ILE A 106 13.07 5.57 7.45
CA ILE A 106 14.14 4.56 7.34
C ILE A 106 15.33 5.20 6.65
N GLU A 107 16.52 5.09 7.25
CA GLU A 107 17.76 5.69 6.73
C GLU A 107 19.00 4.84 7.04
N GLY A 108 20.08 5.08 6.29
CA GLY A 108 21.38 4.42 6.48
C GLY A 108 21.58 3.14 5.68
N PHE A 109 20.50 2.56 5.12
CA PHE A 109 20.61 1.38 4.24
C PHE A 109 21.34 1.67 2.94
N ASP A 110 21.24 2.89 2.42
CA ASP A 110 22.00 3.41 1.29
C ASP A 110 23.51 3.41 1.58
N GLN A 111 23.94 3.63 2.83
CA GLN A 111 25.35 3.61 3.20
C GLN A 111 25.93 2.19 3.21
N ILE A 112 25.11 1.20 3.54
CA ILE A 112 25.47 -0.23 3.52
C ILE A 112 25.46 -0.75 2.08
N MET A 113 24.35 -0.51 1.37
CA MET A 113 23.99 -1.11 0.10
C MET A 113 23.70 -0.07 -1.00
N HIS A 114 24.55 0.95 -1.16
CA HIS A 114 24.38 2.01 -2.20
C HIS A 114 24.23 1.47 -3.64
N GLU A 115 23.36 2.05 -4.47
CA GLU A 115 23.14 1.53 -5.83
C GLU A 115 24.35 1.70 -6.77
N SER A 116 25.27 2.60 -6.44
CA SER A 116 26.52 2.80 -7.18
C SER A 116 27.62 1.76 -6.89
N ARG A 117 27.35 0.72 -6.09
CA ARG A 117 28.37 -0.28 -5.72
C ARG A 117 28.80 -1.13 -6.91
N GLU A 118 30.11 -1.29 -7.04
CA GLU A 118 30.75 -2.16 -8.03
C GLU A 118 30.99 -3.57 -7.47
N PHE A 119 31.62 -4.45 -8.26
CA PHE A 119 31.90 -5.82 -7.85
C PHE A 119 32.88 -5.86 -6.64
N PRO A 120 32.59 -6.65 -5.59
CA PRO A 120 31.43 -7.53 -5.41
C PRO A 120 30.19 -6.79 -4.85
N ARG A 121 29.12 -6.69 -5.65
CA ARG A 121 27.90 -5.92 -5.33
C ARG A 121 27.04 -6.54 -4.22
N PHE A 122 27.24 -7.80 -3.86
CA PHE A 122 26.43 -8.49 -2.85
C PHE A 122 26.96 -8.30 -1.42
N ILE A 123 28.17 -7.75 -1.24
CA ILE A 123 28.79 -7.60 0.08
C ILE A 123 28.35 -6.27 0.71
N PRO A 124 27.70 -6.28 1.89
CA PRO A 124 27.33 -5.06 2.60
C PRO A 124 28.56 -4.38 3.22
N ARG A 125 28.59 -3.04 3.20
CA ARG A 125 29.62 -2.28 3.91
C ARG A 125 29.35 -2.34 5.43
N ALA A 126 30.35 -2.79 6.19
CA ALA A 126 30.25 -2.88 7.65
C ALA A 126 30.45 -1.52 8.34
N GLY A 127 30.02 -1.42 9.60
CA GLY A 127 30.25 -0.24 10.45
C GLY A 127 29.42 1.00 10.09
N LYS A 128 28.36 0.85 9.29
CA LYS A 128 27.41 1.91 8.97
C LYS A 128 26.22 1.88 9.94
N GLN A 129 25.70 3.06 10.24
CA GLN A 129 24.55 3.22 11.12
C GLN A 129 23.26 3.08 10.32
N VAL A 130 22.29 2.35 10.88
CA VAL A 130 20.93 2.22 10.34
C VAL A 130 19.96 2.68 11.40
N SER A 131 18.97 3.45 10.98
CA SER A 131 17.91 3.94 11.84
C SER A 131 16.55 3.64 11.21
N VAL A 132 15.64 3.11 12.03
CA VAL A 132 14.23 2.89 11.69
C VAL A 132 13.41 3.56 12.77
N THR A 133 12.66 4.58 12.39
CA THR A 133 11.84 5.37 13.31
C THR A 133 10.37 5.17 12.99
N PHE A 134 9.61 4.78 14.00
CA PHE A 134 8.17 4.64 13.93
C PHE A 134 7.52 5.89 14.53
N GLY A 135 6.59 6.50 13.81
CA GLY A 135 5.76 7.56 14.36
C GLY A 135 4.68 7.02 15.29
N GLY A 136 3.95 7.94 15.91
CA GLY A 136 2.72 7.60 16.63
C GLY A 136 1.64 7.09 15.67
N LYS A 137 0.71 6.31 16.22
CA LYS A 137 -0.51 5.92 15.51
C LYS A 137 -1.28 7.18 15.08
N VAL A 138 -1.52 7.31 13.78
CA VAL A 138 -2.26 8.45 13.22
C VAL A 138 -3.71 8.36 13.65
N ASP A 139 -4.29 9.49 14.06
CA ASP A 139 -5.74 9.63 14.25
C ASP A 139 -6.41 9.64 12.87
N THR A 140 -6.81 8.45 12.40
CA THR A 140 -7.30 8.25 11.04
C THR A 140 -8.64 8.92 10.79
N ASP A 141 -9.48 9.05 11.81
CA ASP A 141 -10.75 9.77 11.73
C ASP A 141 -10.51 11.28 11.55
N ARG A 142 -9.58 11.85 12.32
CA ARG A 142 -9.21 13.26 12.17
C ARG A 142 -8.52 13.56 10.84
N VAL A 143 -7.61 12.69 10.40
CA VAL A 143 -6.75 12.95 9.24
C VAL A 143 -7.40 12.55 7.92
N PHE A 144 -8.26 11.53 7.89
CA PHE A 144 -8.84 10.99 6.66
C PHE A 144 -10.37 10.88 6.69
N GLY A 145 -11.05 11.18 7.81
CA GLY A 145 -12.48 10.96 7.96
C GLY A 145 -13.35 11.70 6.92
N ASP A 146 -12.97 12.93 6.58
CA ASP A 146 -13.63 13.71 5.52
C ASP A 146 -13.46 13.08 4.13
N LEU A 147 -12.25 12.58 3.83
CA LEU A 147 -11.96 11.90 2.56
C LEU A 147 -12.73 10.58 2.45
N ARG A 148 -12.81 9.81 3.55
CA ARG A 148 -13.61 8.58 3.62
C ARG A 148 -15.09 8.86 3.46
N MET A 149 -15.60 9.95 4.02
CA MET A 149 -16.99 10.36 3.83
C MET A 149 -17.27 10.71 2.36
N ARG A 150 -16.41 11.52 1.73
CA ARG A 150 -16.53 11.87 0.31
C ARG A 150 -16.45 10.63 -0.59
N TRP A 151 -15.54 9.71 -0.30
CA TRP A 151 -15.43 8.43 -1.02
C TRP A 151 -16.71 7.59 -0.91
N ARG A 152 -17.28 7.45 0.29
CA ARG A 152 -18.56 6.74 0.49
C ARG A 152 -19.70 7.39 -0.30
N ASN A 153 -19.82 8.71 -0.26
CA ASN A 153 -20.83 9.44 -1.02
C ASN A 153 -20.68 9.24 -2.53
N LEU A 154 -19.44 9.23 -3.03
CA LEU A 154 -19.15 8.93 -4.44
C LEU A 154 -19.57 7.50 -4.80
N CYS A 155 -19.22 6.50 -3.99
CA CYS A 155 -19.65 5.12 -4.18
C CYS A 155 -21.20 5.00 -4.20
N GLU A 156 -21.90 5.66 -3.28
CA GLU A 156 -23.37 5.65 -3.26
C GLU A 156 -23.99 6.32 -4.49
N LYS A 157 -23.42 7.42 -4.96
CA LYS A 157 -23.85 8.11 -6.18
C LYS A 157 -23.74 7.20 -7.40
N VAL A 158 -22.59 6.53 -7.55
CA VAL A 158 -22.34 5.59 -8.66
C VAL A 158 -23.29 4.40 -8.59
N LYS A 159 -23.52 3.83 -7.39
CA LYS A 159 -24.51 2.77 -7.18
C LYS A 159 -25.91 3.18 -7.62
N LYS A 160 -26.37 4.37 -7.22
CA LYS A 160 -27.69 4.91 -7.60
C LYS A 160 -27.81 5.10 -9.12
N SER A 161 -26.77 5.58 -9.79
CA SER A 161 -26.81 5.76 -11.25
C SER A 161 -26.82 4.46 -12.03
N ARG A 162 -26.20 3.38 -11.50
CA ARG A 162 -26.14 2.08 -12.16
C ARG A 162 -27.46 1.31 -12.06
N GLY A 163 -28.24 1.55 -10.99
CA GLY A 163 -29.50 0.86 -10.74
C GLY A 163 -29.36 -0.65 -10.54
N ASP A 164 -28.15 -1.11 -10.16
CA ASP A 164 -27.79 -2.52 -10.13
C ASP A 164 -27.57 -2.99 -8.69
N GLU A 165 -28.27 -4.06 -8.31
CA GLU A 165 -28.21 -4.72 -7.00
C GLU A 165 -27.07 -5.75 -6.89
N THR A 166 -26.23 -5.88 -7.92
CA THR A 166 -25.10 -6.82 -7.89
C THR A 166 -24.23 -6.54 -6.66
N ALA A 167 -24.07 -7.57 -5.83
CA ALA A 167 -23.33 -7.49 -4.59
C ALA A 167 -21.91 -6.97 -4.83
N GLU A 168 -21.58 -5.88 -4.15
CA GLU A 168 -20.24 -5.30 -4.22
C GLU A 168 -19.21 -6.24 -3.63
N GLU A 169 -18.14 -6.43 -4.38
CA GLU A 169 -17.00 -7.22 -3.96
C GLU A 169 -15.95 -6.26 -3.42
N LEU A 170 -15.63 -6.37 -2.13
CA LEU A 170 -14.73 -5.44 -1.45
C LEU A 170 -13.37 -5.38 -2.17
N GLY A 171 -12.93 -4.14 -2.43
CA GLY A 171 -11.66 -3.81 -3.10
C GLY A 171 -11.67 -4.01 -4.62
N VAL A 172 -12.80 -4.39 -5.23
CA VAL A 172 -12.96 -4.51 -6.69
C VAL A 172 -13.80 -3.34 -7.19
N LEU A 173 -13.17 -2.49 -8.02
CA LEU A 173 -13.83 -1.35 -8.65
C LEU A 173 -14.09 -1.68 -10.11
N ARG A 174 -15.38 -1.82 -10.47
CA ARG A 174 -15.82 -2.14 -11.84
C ARG A 174 -16.15 -0.89 -12.64
N ASP A 175 -16.63 0.14 -11.95
CA ASP A 175 -17.05 1.40 -12.54
C ASP A 175 -15.85 2.31 -12.81
N ASP A 176 -15.76 2.82 -14.04
CA ASP A 176 -14.69 3.74 -14.42
C ASP A 176 -14.71 5.04 -13.63
N GLU A 177 -15.88 5.50 -13.19
CA GLU A 177 -16.00 6.67 -12.30
C GLU A 177 -15.26 6.47 -10.97
N LEU A 178 -15.33 5.27 -10.39
CA LEU A 178 -14.59 4.92 -9.16
C LEU A 178 -13.14 4.56 -9.45
N ARG A 179 -12.82 4.07 -10.65
CA ARG A 179 -11.48 3.62 -11.01
C ARG A 179 -10.58 4.78 -11.45
N VAL A 180 -11.06 5.64 -12.33
CA VAL A 180 -10.31 6.71 -13.01
C VAL A 180 -11.07 8.03 -13.11
N GLY A 181 -12.30 8.11 -12.60
CA GLY A 181 -13.07 9.35 -12.58
C GLY A 181 -12.35 10.47 -11.82
N GLU A 182 -12.59 11.70 -12.25
CA GLU A 182 -11.87 12.88 -11.75
C GLU A 182 -12.00 13.05 -10.24
N GLU A 183 -13.20 12.84 -9.69
CA GLU A 183 -13.45 12.94 -8.25
C GLU A 183 -12.69 11.86 -7.46
N ALA A 184 -12.69 10.62 -7.98
CA ALA A 184 -11.95 9.52 -7.37
C ALA A 184 -10.43 9.78 -7.37
N VAL A 185 -9.88 10.24 -8.49
CA VAL A 185 -8.45 10.57 -8.62
C VAL A 185 -8.06 11.68 -7.65
N ARG A 186 -8.82 12.77 -7.59
CA ARG A 186 -8.58 13.88 -6.66
C ARG A 186 -8.59 13.42 -5.19
N LEU A 187 -9.55 12.59 -4.79
CA LEU A 187 -9.61 12.04 -3.42
C LEU A 187 -8.37 11.23 -3.08
N ARG A 188 -7.86 10.45 -4.04
CA ARG A 188 -6.71 9.58 -3.86
C ARG A 188 -5.41 10.37 -3.81
N GLU A 189 -5.24 11.37 -4.64
CA GLU A 189 -4.12 12.31 -4.59
C GLU A 189 -4.07 13.03 -3.24
N GLU A 190 -5.21 13.58 -2.80
CA GLU A 190 -5.32 14.28 -1.52
C GLU A 190 -5.00 13.35 -0.34
N CYS A 191 -5.58 12.14 -0.33
CA CYS A 191 -5.29 11.13 0.70
C CYS A 191 -3.81 10.75 0.74
N THR A 192 -3.20 10.56 -0.44
CA THR A 192 -1.79 10.18 -0.57
C THR A 192 -0.86 11.29 -0.10
N LEU A 193 -1.20 12.55 -0.39
CA LEU A 193 -0.49 13.71 0.10
C LEU A 193 -0.52 13.77 1.63
N ARG A 194 -1.68 13.55 2.26
CA ARG A 194 -1.81 13.50 3.73
C ARG A 194 -0.96 12.38 4.34
N VAL A 195 -0.94 11.19 3.72
CA VAL A 195 -0.04 10.09 4.14
C VAL A 195 1.43 10.52 4.06
N ARG A 196 1.84 11.18 2.97
CA ARG A 196 3.21 11.66 2.81
C ARG A 196 3.58 12.70 3.88
N GLN A 197 2.65 13.58 4.23
CA GLN A 197 2.84 14.57 5.29
C GLN A 197 3.09 13.91 6.66
N GLU A 198 2.43 12.79 6.98
CA GLU A 198 2.70 12.05 8.22
C GLU A 198 4.14 11.49 8.27
N VAL A 199 4.70 11.06 7.13
CA VAL A 199 6.10 10.63 7.04
C VAL A 199 7.06 11.82 7.13
N LEU A 200 6.72 12.96 6.51
CA LEU A 200 7.51 14.20 6.61
C LEU A 200 7.66 14.73 8.04
N LYS A 201 6.68 14.51 8.91
CA LYS A 201 6.82 14.85 10.34
C LYS A 201 7.99 14.11 10.98
N LEU A 202 8.21 12.85 10.61
CA LEU A 202 9.33 12.06 11.10
C LEU A 202 10.66 12.58 10.59
N ARG A 203 10.74 12.95 9.29
CA ARG A 203 11.91 13.64 8.73
C ARG A 203 12.31 14.86 9.56
N LEU A 204 11.35 15.75 9.84
CA LEU A 204 11.59 16.95 10.63
C LEU A 204 12.04 16.63 12.07
N SER A 205 11.46 15.59 12.68
CA SER A 205 11.83 15.15 14.03
C SER A 205 13.27 14.62 14.13
N HIS A 206 13.85 14.19 13.00
CA HIS A 206 15.26 13.78 12.88
C HIS A 206 16.22 14.95 12.61
N GLY A 207 15.71 16.20 12.60
CA GLY A 207 16.53 17.39 12.35
C GLY A 207 16.89 17.60 10.88
N LEU A 208 16.29 16.83 9.96
CA LEU A 208 16.43 17.06 8.53
C LEU A 208 15.60 18.30 8.12
N PRO A 209 16.08 19.10 7.15
CA PRO A 209 15.36 20.29 6.71
C PRO A 209 14.03 19.93 6.05
N ALA A 210 13.09 20.88 6.10
CA ALA A 210 11.85 20.79 5.35
C ALA A 210 12.17 20.59 3.86
N GLU A 211 11.45 19.67 3.25
CA GLU A 211 11.62 19.33 1.86
C GLU A 211 10.91 20.35 0.95
N ASP A 212 11.42 20.54 -0.28
CA ASP A 212 10.71 21.32 -1.29
C ASP A 212 9.34 20.65 -1.56
N PRO A 213 8.22 21.38 -1.43
CA PRO A 213 6.89 20.84 -1.75
C PRO A 213 6.78 20.18 -3.13
N LYS A 214 7.60 20.62 -4.11
CA LYS A 214 7.67 20.03 -5.44
C LYS A 214 8.12 18.57 -5.44
N ALA A 215 8.95 18.15 -4.49
CA ALA A 215 9.40 16.76 -4.39
C ALA A 215 8.24 15.75 -4.22
N GLY A 216 7.10 16.23 -3.70
CA GLY A 216 5.87 15.42 -3.59
C GLY A 216 5.07 15.27 -4.89
N LEU A 217 5.39 16.01 -5.95
CA LEU A 217 4.64 16.04 -7.21
C LEU A 217 5.24 15.08 -8.24
N VAL A 218 4.39 14.33 -8.94
CA VAL A 218 4.84 13.43 -10.02
C VAL A 218 5.56 14.18 -11.13
N GLU A 219 5.07 15.38 -11.47
CA GLU A 219 5.58 16.17 -12.59
C GLU A 219 7.03 16.62 -12.38
N THR A 220 7.44 16.95 -11.16
CA THR A 220 8.83 17.30 -10.83
C THR A 220 9.79 16.19 -11.26
N TRP A 221 9.44 14.94 -10.98
CA TRP A 221 10.27 13.79 -11.35
C TRP A 221 10.12 13.34 -12.81
N ARG A 222 9.09 13.81 -13.52
CA ARG A 222 8.96 13.62 -14.99
C ARG A 222 9.82 14.65 -15.73
N GLU A 223 9.77 15.90 -15.29
CA GLU A 223 10.54 17.02 -15.85
C GLU A 223 12.05 16.84 -15.67
N GLU A 224 12.48 16.26 -14.54
CA GLU A 224 13.90 15.98 -14.28
C GLU A 224 14.54 14.97 -15.25
N GLY A 225 13.72 14.23 -16.00
CA GLY A 225 14.01 13.57 -17.28
C GLY A 225 15.42 13.02 -17.49
N GLY A 226 15.55 11.70 -17.58
CA GLY A 226 16.73 11.13 -18.25
C GLY A 226 16.83 9.61 -18.32
N LYS A 227 16.52 8.88 -17.24
CA LYS A 227 16.65 7.42 -17.15
C LYS A 227 15.60 6.82 -16.22
N GLU A 228 15.15 5.60 -16.48
CA GLU A 228 14.22 4.90 -15.56
C GLU A 228 14.93 4.39 -14.29
N GLU A 229 16.23 4.12 -14.40
CA GLU A 229 17.12 3.65 -13.33
C GLU A 229 18.53 4.26 -13.43
N GLY A 230 19.29 4.18 -12.33
CA GLY A 230 20.66 4.65 -12.21
C GLY A 230 20.77 6.05 -11.60
N ARG A 231 21.89 6.72 -11.88
CA ARG A 231 22.17 8.07 -11.37
C ARG A 231 21.40 9.13 -12.14
N MET A 232 20.70 9.99 -11.40
CA MET A 232 19.88 11.11 -11.88
C MET A 232 20.65 12.44 -11.81
N LYS A 233 20.06 13.51 -12.37
CA LYS A 233 20.70 14.84 -12.49
C LYS A 233 20.77 15.59 -11.16
N ASP A 234 19.79 15.39 -10.30
CA ASP A 234 19.72 15.84 -8.90
C ASP A 234 20.76 15.13 -7.99
N GLY A 235 21.45 14.10 -8.51
CA GLY A 235 22.41 13.30 -7.77
C GLY A 235 21.80 12.09 -7.08
N SER A 236 20.48 11.89 -7.17
CA SER A 236 19.83 10.68 -6.65
C SER A 236 20.17 9.44 -7.47
N TRP A 237 20.01 8.28 -6.84
CA TRP A 237 20.03 6.98 -7.49
C TRP A 237 18.65 6.35 -7.40
N VAL A 238 18.11 5.94 -8.55
CA VAL A 238 16.79 5.31 -8.65
C VAL A 238 16.93 3.90 -9.20
N LYS A 239 16.16 2.96 -8.69
CA LYS A 239 16.05 1.60 -9.25
C LYS A 239 14.65 1.04 -9.05
N ASP A 240 14.18 0.22 -9.97
CA ASP A 240 12.92 -0.52 -9.78
C ASP A 240 13.08 -1.58 -8.68
N THR A 241 11.97 -1.82 -7.97
CA THR A 241 11.91 -2.69 -6.79
C THR A 241 11.51 -4.10 -7.17
#